data_AF-A0A7K6FKU6-F1
#
_entry.id   AF-A0A7K6FKU6-F1
#
_cell.length_a   1.000
_cell.length_b   1.000
_cell.length_c   1.000
_cell.angle_alpha   90.00
_cell.angle_beta   90.00
_cell.angle_gamma   90.00
#
_symmetry.space_group_name_H-M   'P 1'
#
loop_
_entity.id
_entity.type
_entity.pdbx_description
1 polymer ?
#
loop_
_entity_poly.entity_id
_entity_poly.type
_entity_poly.pdbx_seq_one_letter_code
_entity_poly.pdbx_strand_id
1 'polypeptide(L)' 'MLMFFSGIKRILFLLFLPFFSSGQPPPPLLRFPTILDPSSMFFLHWDHEEQELMRFELHIHTTGWVVPGFSPHGELLGSD' A
#
# COMPACT_ATOMS: atom_id res chain seq x y z
N MET A 1 -20.02 35.50 0.37
CA MET A 1 -19.90 36.15 -0.95
C MET A 1 -20.15 35.10 -2.02
N LEU A 2 -21.38 35.02 -2.52
CA LEU A 2 -21.80 34.00 -3.49
C LEU A 2 -21.31 34.40 -4.88
N MET A 3 -20.26 33.76 -5.37
CA MET A 3 -19.81 33.93 -6.75
C MET A 3 -20.76 33.17 -7.67
N PHE A 4 -21.69 33.89 -8.30
CA PHE A 4 -22.49 33.37 -9.41
C PHE A 4 -21.60 33.27 -10.65
N PHE A 5 -21.23 32.05 -11.04
CA PHE A 5 -20.47 31.81 -12.26
C PHE A 5 -21.37 31.27 -13.37
N SER A 6 -21.45 32.04 -14.47
CA SER A 6 -22.06 31.67 -15.76
C SER A 6 -21.64 30.27 -16.21
N GLY A 7 -22.56 29.50 -16.81
CA GLY A 7 -22.41 28.06 -17.12
C GLY A 7 -21.14 27.68 -17.90
N ILE A 8 -20.59 28.60 -18.70
CA ILE A 8 -19.30 28.41 -19.40
C ILE A 8 -18.12 28.31 -18.43
N LYS A 9 -18.13 29.08 -17.34
CA LYS A 9 -17.06 29.08 -16.32
C LYS A 9 -17.09 27.82 -15.45
N ARG A 10 -18.28 27.20 -15.29
CA ARG A 10 -18.44 25.92 -14.57
C ARG A 10 -17.91 24.75 -15.39
N ILE A 11 -18.12 24.75 -16.71
CA ILE A 11 -17.55 23.75 -17.62
C ILE A 11 -16.03 23.87 -17.67
N LEU A 12 -15.49 25.09 -17.74
CA LEU A 12 -14.05 25.31 -17.71
C LEU A 12 -13.40 24.75 -16.43
N PHE A 13 -14.05 24.96 -15.27
CA PHE A 13 -13.58 24.41 -13.98
C PHE A 13 -13.61 22.86 -13.94
N LEU A 14 -14.64 22.23 -14.53
CA LEU A 14 -14.74 20.77 -14.66
C LEU A 14 -13.67 20.18 -15.60
N LEU A 15 -13.21 20.93 -16.60
CA LEU A 15 -12.14 20.50 -17.50
C LEU A 15 -10.75 20.51 -16.83
N PHE A 16 -10.55 21.30 -15.77
CA PHE A 16 -9.30 21.32 -14.99
C PHE A 16 -9.32 20.38 -13.76
N LEU A 17 -10.46 19.78 -13.43
CA LEU A 17 -10.60 18.85 -12.31
C LEU A 17 -9.85 17.50 -12.43
N PRO A 18 -9.50 16.93 -13.60
CA PRO A 18 -8.78 15.66 -13.63
C PRO A 18 -7.28 15.84 -13.32
N PHE A 19 -6.77 17.06 -13.16
CA PHE A 19 -5.34 17.33 -12.94
C PHE A 19 -4.91 17.29 -11.47
N PHE A 20 -5.85 17.21 -10.52
CA PHE A 20 -5.54 17.08 -9.09
C PHE A 20 -5.70 15.64 -8.58
N SER A 21 -5.56 14.64 -9.44
CA SER A 21 -5.05 13.35 -8.95
C SER A 21 -3.61 13.59 -8.53
N SER A 22 -3.32 13.56 -7.23
CA SER A 22 -1.94 13.60 -6.72
C SER A 22 -1.17 12.47 -7.39
N GLY A 23 -0.42 12.81 -8.44
CA GLY A 23 0.36 11.89 -9.25
C GLY A 23 1.60 11.41 -8.51
N GLN A 24 1.46 11.01 -7.25
CA GLN A 24 2.50 10.24 -6.60
C GLN A 24 2.61 8.94 -7.39
N PRO A 25 3.77 8.65 -7.98
CA PRO A 25 3.99 7.34 -8.57
C PRO A 25 3.66 6.29 -7.52
N PRO A 26 3.08 5.15 -7.92
CA PRO A 26 2.85 4.07 -6.97
C PRO A 26 4.17 3.78 -6.24
N PRO A 27 4.11 3.44 -4.93
CA PRO A 27 5.30 3.03 -4.20
C PRO A 27 6.06 1.98 -5.02
N PRO A 28 7.40 2.01 -5.02
CA PRO A 28 8.19 1.02 -5.73
C PRO A 28 7.71 -0.38 -5.34
N LEU A 29 7.41 -1.21 -6.35
CA LEU A 29 7.00 -2.58 -6.10
C LEU A 29 8.15 -3.30 -5.39
N LEU A 30 7.89 -3.81 -4.18
CA LEU A 30 8.86 -4.60 -3.43
C LEU A 30 9.19 -5.86 -4.24
N ARG A 31 10.49 -6.07 -4.50
CA ARG A 31 10.99 -7.01 -5.52
C ARG A 31 10.70 -8.48 -5.22
N PHE A 32 10.55 -8.87 -3.95
CA PHE A 32 10.51 -10.27 -3.54
C PHE A 32 9.13 -10.64 -2.98
N PRO A 33 8.33 -11.44 -3.72
CA PRO A 33 7.09 -12.00 -3.20
C PRO A 33 7.34 -13.29 -2.41
N THR A 34 6.52 -13.56 -1.40
CA THR A 34 6.54 -14.79 -0.60
C THR A 34 5.13 -15.12 -0.13
N ILE A 35 4.71 -16.37 -0.33
CA ILE A 35 3.42 -16.88 0.18
C ILE A 35 3.65 -17.44 1.58
N LEU A 36 2.92 -16.95 2.58
CA LEU A 36 3.12 -17.35 3.98
C LEU A 36 2.18 -18.48 4.43
N ASP A 37 1.19 -18.83 3.61
CA ASP A 37 0.22 -19.87 3.92
C ASP A 37 -0.17 -20.72 2.69
N PRO A 38 -0.54 -22.00 2.85
CA PRO A 38 -0.92 -22.84 1.72
C PRO A 38 -2.18 -22.39 0.97
N SER A 39 -3.04 -21.59 1.58
CA SER A 39 -4.28 -21.11 0.95
C SER A 39 -4.08 -19.84 0.13
N SER A 40 -2.86 -19.29 0.07
CA SER A 40 -2.55 -18.06 -0.66
C SER A 40 -3.43 -16.89 -0.20
N MET A 41 -3.62 -16.75 1.11
CA MET A 41 -4.41 -15.67 1.71
C MET A 41 -3.51 -14.63 2.40
N PHE A 42 -2.24 -14.95 2.60
CA PHE A 42 -1.19 -14.14 3.22
C PHE A 42 0.00 -14.06 2.26
N PHE A 43 0.12 -12.91 1.59
CA PHE A 43 1.24 -12.63 0.69
C PHE A 43 2.13 -11.55 1.30
N LEU A 44 3.41 -11.85 1.42
CA LEU A 44 4.43 -10.90 1.82
C LEU A 44 5.20 -10.44 0.60
N HIS A 45 5.17 -9.14 0.32
CA HIS A 45 6.17 -8.53 -0.54
C HIS A 45 7.23 -7.91 0.35
N TRP A 46 8.50 -8.11 0.02
CA TRP A 46 9.60 -7.54 0.78
C TRP A 46 10.74 -7.06 -0.12
N ASP A 47 11.51 -6.14 0.42
CA ASP A 47 12.71 -5.62 -0.23
C ASP A 47 13.73 -5.14 0.80
N HIS A 48 14.95 -4.86 0.37
CA HIS A 48 16.01 -4.29 1.19
C HIS A 48 16.80 -3.22 0.42
N GLU A 49 17.19 -2.17 1.14
CA GLU A 49 18.11 -1.13 0.66
C GLU A 49 19.51 -1.43 1.18
N GLU A 50 20.46 -1.69 0.26
CA GLU A 50 21.91 -1.75 0.52
C GLU A 50 22.32 -2.47 1.84
N GLN A 51 21.53 -3.47 2.23
CA GLN A 51 21.66 -4.33 3.41
C GLN A 51 21.40 -3.68 4.79
N GLU A 52 20.92 -2.44 4.88
CA GLU A 52 20.67 -1.78 6.16
C GLU A 52 19.20 -1.75 6.58
N LEU A 53 18.28 -1.57 5.63
CA LEU A 53 16.85 -1.47 5.89
C LEU A 53 16.09 -2.52 5.11
N MET A 54 15.19 -3.22 5.79
CA MET A 54 14.24 -4.14 5.18
C MET A 54 12.83 -3.55 5.20
N ARG A 55 12.13 -3.62 4.08
CA ARG A 55 10.74 -3.18 3.94
C ARG A 55 9.86 -4.39 3.69
N PHE A 56 8.71 -4.38 4.34
CA PHE A 56 7.72 -5.45 4.27
C PHE A 56 6.35 -4.85 3.99
N GLU A 57 5.62 -5.49 3.09
CA GLU A 57 4.23 -5.17 2.79
C GLU A 57 3.43 -6.47 2.80
N LEU A 58 2.45 -6.54 3.71
CA LEU A 58 1.67 -7.74 3.94
C LEU A 58 0.26 -7.56 3.36
N HIS A 59 -0.07 -8.37 2.36
CA HIS A 59 -1.39 -8.42 1.73
C HIS A 59 -2.15 -9.62 2.29
N ILE A 60 -3.26 -9.34 2.97
CA ILE A 60 -4.01 -10.36 3.70
C ILE A 60 -5.48 -10.28 3.35
N HIS A 61 -6.07 -11.44 3.10
CA HIS A 61 -7.51 -11.60 3.05
C HIS A 61 -7.96 -12.41 4.27
N THR A 62 -8.35 -11.73 5.35
CA THR A 62 -8.86 -12.38 6.57
C THR A 62 -9.89 -11.50 7.27
N THR A 63 -10.70 -12.11 8.14
CA THR A 63 -11.70 -11.43 8.99
C THR A 63 -11.20 -11.19 10.41
N GLY A 64 -10.07 -11.78 10.78
CA GLY A 64 -9.47 -11.67 12.12
C GLY A 64 -8.28 -10.72 12.19
N TRP A 65 -7.63 -10.70 13.36
CA TRP A 65 -6.38 -9.97 13.57
C TRP A 65 -5.18 -10.78 13.11
N VAL A 66 -4.15 -10.09 12.65
CA VAL A 66 -2.86 -10.68 12.28
C VAL A 66 -1.76 -9.96 13.02
N VAL A 67 -0.80 -10.74 13.52
CA VAL A 67 0.40 -10.25 14.17
C VAL A 67 1.59 -10.74 13.35
N PRO A 68 2.30 -9.87 12.62
CA PRO A 68 3.57 -10.23 12.02
C PRO A 68 4.62 -10.40 13.12
N GLY A 69 5.63 -11.24 12.87
CA GLY A 69 6.73 -11.43 13.81
C GLY A 69 7.91 -12.11 13.14
N PHE A 70 9.08 -11.95 13.75
CA PHE A 70 10.31 -12.61 13.32
C PHE A 70 10.75 -13.63 14.36
N SER A 71 11.21 -14.79 13.88
CA SER A 71 11.85 -15.78 14.72
C SER A 71 12.86 -16.60 13.92
N PRO A 72 13.89 -17.19 14.57
CA PRO A 72 14.91 -17.96 13.87
C PRO A 72 14.38 -19.16 13.07
N HIS A 73 13.24 -19.70 13.48
CA HIS A 73 12.70 -20.97 12.96
C HIS A 73 11.23 -20.88 12.54
N GLY A 74 10.63 -19.68 12.50
CA GLY A 74 9.21 -19.52 12.17
C GLY A 74 8.24 -19.97 13.28
N GLU A 75 8.77 -20.25 14.47
CA GLU A 75 8.00 -20.58 15.67
C GLU A 75 7.68 -19.31 16.47
N LEU A 76 6.75 -19.38 17.42
CA LEU A 76 6.41 -18.22 18.24
C LEU A 76 6.32 -18.57 19.72
N LEU A 77 7.41 -18.36 20.45
CA LEU A 77 7.33 -17.97 21.85
C LEU A 77 8.42 -16.91 22.14
N GLY A 78 7.98 -15.66 22.27
CA GLY A 78 8.80 -14.47 22.51
C GLY A 78 9.23 -13.69 21.26
N SER A 79 8.50 -13.80 20.15
CA SER A 79 8.85 -13.11 18.91
C SER A 79 8.90 -11.58 19.07
N ASP A 80 9.70 -10.96 18.20
CA ASP A 80 9.87 -9.51 18.08
C ASP A 80 8.56 -8.76 17.82
#